data_AF-A0A1G3IMC7-F1
#
_entry.id   AF-A0A1G3IMC7-F1
#
_cell.length_a   1.000
_cell.length_b   1.000
_cell.length_c   1.000
_cell.angle_alpha   90.00
_cell.angle_beta   90.00
_cell.angle_gamma   90.00
#
_symmetry.space_group_name_H-M   'P 1'
#
loop_
_entity.id
_entity.type
_entity.pdbx_description
1 polymer ?
#
loop_
_entity_poly.entity_id
_entity_poly.type
_entity_poly.pdbx_seq_one_letter_code
_entity_poly.pdbx_strand_id
1 'polypeptide(L)' 'MALYTVLGDLDAFDAPWGKKIVVQKVEYEGGLVLLRVRIKEGSRFTLLDLDPQSARRLGQGLLAWADAAGEQG' A
#
# COMPACT_ATOMS: atom_id res chain seq x y z
N MET A 1 -11.18 13.64 -12.03
CA MET A 1 -10.67 13.33 -10.68
C MET A 1 -11.77 12.57 -9.98
N ALA A 2 -11.51 11.34 -9.52
CA ALA A 2 -12.46 10.69 -8.63
C ALA A 2 -12.34 11.37 -7.25
N LEU A 3 -13.46 11.81 -6.69
CA LEU A 3 -13.49 12.30 -5.32
C LEU A 3 -13.31 11.09 -4.40
N TYR A 4 -12.29 11.15 -3.56
CA TYR A 4 -12.05 10.16 -2.52
C TYR A 4 -11.82 10.87 -1.19
N THR A 5 -12.16 10.19 -0.11
CA THR A 5 -11.86 10.60 1.26
C THR A 5 -10.87 9.61 1.85
N VAL A 6 -9.78 10.11 2.45
CA VAL A 6 -8.88 9.27 3.25
C VAL A 6 -9.56 9.04 4.60
N LEU A 7 -9.92 7.79 4.87
CA LEU A 7 -10.56 7.40 6.14
C LEU A 7 -9.54 7.25 7.27
N GLY A 8 -8.27 7.02 6.93
CA GLY A 8 -7.16 6.99 7.89
C GLY A 8 -5.92 6.31 7.33
N ASP A 9 -4.78 6.62 7.96
CA ASP A 9 -3.50 5.95 7.71
C ASP A 9 -3.43 4.69 8.59
N LEU A 10 -3.12 3.56 7.96
CA LEU A 10 -3.01 2.25 8.61
C LEU A 10 -1.58 1.96 9.03
N ASP A 11 -0.60 2.37 8.22
CA ASP A 11 0.82 2.20 8.49
C ASP A 11 1.67 3.19 7.67
N ALA A 12 2.89 3.47 8.13
CA ALA A 12 3.86 4.28 7.44
C ALA A 12 5.29 3.85 7.76
N PHE A 13 6.09 3.58 6.73
CA PHE A 13 7.48 3.13 6.89
C PHE A 13 8.39 3.58 5.75
N ASP A 14 9.68 3.63 6.03
CA ASP A 14 10.72 3.88 5.03
C ASP A 14 11.13 2.55 4.37
N ALA A 15 11.16 2.55 3.05
CA ALA A 15 11.65 1.45 2.22
C ALA A 15 13.04 1.81 1.63
N PRO A 16 13.79 0.83 1.11
CA PRO A 16 15.08 1.07 0.48
C PRO A 16 15.05 2.17 -0.59
N TRP A 17 16.22 2.78 -0.82
CA TRP A 17 16.42 3.87 -1.80
C TRP A 17 15.62 5.13 -1.52
N GLY A 18 15.40 5.45 -0.24
CA GLY A 18 14.76 6.70 0.20
C GLY A 18 13.28 6.79 -0.15
N LYS A 19 12.60 5.65 -0.38
CA LYS A 19 11.17 5.60 -0.65
C LYS A 19 10.39 5.62 0.65
N LYS A 20 9.33 6.43 0.72
CA LYS A 20 8.40 6.42 1.85
C LYS A 20 7.10 5.74 1.43
N ILE A 21 6.64 4.77 2.20
CA ILE A 21 5.37 4.08 1.98
C ILE A 21 4.40 4.51 3.07
N VAL A 22 3.18 4.85 2.65
CA VAL A 22 2.03 5.04 3.55
C VAL A 22 0.90 4.16 3.05
N VAL A 23 0.35 3.35 3.95
CA VAL A 23 -0.81 2.50 3.69
C VAL A 23 -2.03 3.20 4.27
N GLN A 24 -3.06 3.40 3.47
CA GLN A 24 -4.25 4.17 3.84
C GLN A 24 -5.52 3.40 3.52
N LYS A 25 -6.59 3.67 4.26
CA LYS A 25 -7.94 3.29 3.89
C LYS A 25 -8.58 4.48 3.18
N VAL A 26 -9.09 4.28 1.97
CA VAL A 26 -9.74 5.34 1.18
C VAL A 26 -11.15 4.93 0.80
N GLU A 27 -12.07 5.88 0.86
CA GLU A 27 -13.45 5.72 0.39
C GLU A 27 -13.66 6.56 -0.86
N TYR A 28 -14.20 5.93 -1.89
CA TYR A 28 -14.62 6.55 -3.14
C TYR A 28 -16.13 6.79 -3.13
N GLU A 29 -16.59 7.61 -4.09
CA GLU A 29 -18.03 7.81 -4.33
C GLU A 29 -18.79 6.47 -4.43
N GLY A 30 -19.96 6.41 -3.80
CA GLY A 30 -20.77 5.20 -3.74
C GLY A 30 -20.39 4.21 -2.63
N GLY A 31 -19.51 4.61 -1.69
CA GLY A 31 -19.16 3.79 -0.52
C GLY A 31 -18.12 2.70 -0.79
N LEU A 32 -17.46 2.75 -1.96
CA LEU A 32 -16.41 1.80 -2.30
C LEU A 32 -15.15 2.11 -1.48
N VAL A 33 -14.81 1.19 -0.58
CA VAL A 33 -13.62 1.29 0.26
C VAL A 33 -12.49 0.45 -0.31
N LEU A 34 -11.34 1.08 -0.55
CA LEU A 34 -10.12 0.43 -1.03
C LEU A 34 -8.95 0.67 -0.07
N LEU A 35 -7.95 -0.22 -0.16
CA LEU A 35 -6.65 0.00 0.45
C LEU A 35 -5.79 0.80 -0.53
N ARG A 36 -5.20 1.90 -0.10
CA ARG A 36 -4.26 2.69 -0.89
C ARG A 36 -2.84 2.52 -0.37
N VAL A 37 -1.92 2.13 -1.24
CA VAL A 37 -0.48 2.20 -1.00
C VAL A 37 0.05 3.43 -1.72
N ARG A 38 0.48 4.42 -0.93
CA ARG A 38 1.16 5.63 -1.44
C ARG A 38 2.66 5.47 -1.31
N ILE A 39 3.35 5.55 -2.44
CA ILE A 39 4.81 5.50 -2.52
C ILE A 39 5.31 6.88 -2.92
N LYS A 40 6.14 7.49 -2.08
CA LYS A 40 6.82 8.76 -2.35
C LYS A 40 8.30 8.51 -2.63
N GLU A 41 8.80 9.06 -3.73
CA GLU A 41 10.21 9.08 -4.11
C GLU A 41 10.60 10.50 -4.53
N GLY A 42 11.27 11.24 -3.65
CA GLY A 42 11.53 12.67 -3.87
C GLY A 42 10.23 13.46 -4.07
N SER A 43 10.04 14.03 -5.26
CA SER A 43 8.81 14.73 -5.67
C SER A 43 7.79 13.84 -6.38
N ARG A 44 8.17 12.60 -6.75
CA ARG A 44 7.29 11.65 -7.43
C ARG A 44 6.40 10.93 -6.42
N PHE A 45 5.13 10.77 -6.79
CA PHE A 45 4.16 9.99 -6.05
C PHE A 45 3.54 8.93 -6.95
N THR A 46 3.41 7.71 -6.42
CA THR A 46 2.61 6.64 -7.01
C THR A 46 1.53 6.25 -6.01
N LEU A 47 0.28 6.22 -6.46
CA LEU A 47 -0.85 5.69 -5.69
C LEU A 47 -1.26 4.37 -6.32
N LEU A 48 -1.32 3.31 -5.52
CA LEU A 48 -1.85 2.00 -5.90
C LEU A 48 -3.05 1.71 -5.00
N ASP A 49 -4.22 1.56 -5.61
CA ASP A 49 -5.43 1.15 -4.88
C ASP A 49 -5.70 -0.33 -5.12
N LEU A 50 -6.08 -1.02 -4.06
CA LEU A 50 -6.31 -2.46 -4.02
C LEU A 50 -7.64 -2.73 -3.33
N ASP A 51 -8.45 -3.57 -3.95
CA ASP A 51 -9.60 -4.20 -3.31
C ASP A 51 -9.12 -5.28 -2.31
N PRO A 52 -10.02 -5.83 -1.46
CA PRO A 52 -9.63 -6.85 -0.48
C PRO A 52 -8.96 -8.10 -1.06
N GLN A 53 -9.37 -8.56 -2.25
CA GLN A 53 -8.81 -9.75 -2.88
C GLN A 53 -7.39 -9.47 -3.39
N SER A 54 -7.19 -8.38 -4.11
CA SER A 54 -5.87 -8.00 -4.64
C SER A 54 -4.90 -7.61 -3.52
N ALA A 55 -5.36 -6.95 -2.46
CA ALA A 55 -4.57 -6.66 -1.26
C ALA A 55 -4.09 -7.95 -0.57
N ARG A 56 -4.97 -8.93 -0.38
CA ARG A 56 -4.61 -10.23 0.19
C ARG A 56 -3.54 -10.93 -0.64
N ARG A 57 -3.72 -10.96 -1.96
CA ARG A 57 -2.77 -11.60 -2.88
C ARG A 57 -1.39 -10.94 -2.82
N LEU A 58 -1.34 -9.60 -2.82
CA LEU A 58 -0.08 -8.86 -2.70
C LEU A 58 0.59 -9.17 -1.36
N GLY A 59 -0.14 -9.08 -0.25
CA GLY A 59 0.40 -9.35 1.09
C GLY A 59 0.96 -10.75 1.23
N GLN A 60 0.28 -11.76 0.70
CA GLN A 60 0.78 -13.14 0.69
C GLN A 60 2.09 -13.28 -0.10
N GLY A 61 2.23 -12.60 -1.24
CA GLY A 61 3.47 -12.61 -2.02
C GLY A 61 4.63 -11.92 -1.30
N LEU A 62 4.37 -10.81 -0.60
CA LEU A 62 5.37 -10.11 0.20
C LEU A 62 5.87 -10.96 1.38
N LEU A 63 4.95 -11.58 2.12
CA LEU A 63 5.28 -12.46 3.25
C LEU A 63 6.08 -13.68 2.78
N ALA A 64 5.61 -14.37 1.73
CA ALA A 64 6.29 -15.55 1.21
C ALA A 64 7.73 -15.27 0.77
N TRP A 65 7.99 -14.09 0.18
CA TRP A 65 9.35 -13.68 -0.16
C TRP A 65 10.20 -13.37 1.08
N ALA A 66 9.64 -12.65 2.06
CA ALA A 66 10.35 -12.30 3.29
C ALA A 66 10.76 -13.54 4.10
N ASP A 67 9.85 -14.52 4.21
CA ASP A 67 10.09 -15.78 4.90
C ASP A 67 11.23 -16.57 4.21
N ALA A 68 11.18 -16.70 2.88
CA ALA A 68 12.23 -17.38 2.10
C ALA A 68 13.59 -16.65 2.10
N ALA A 69 13.60 -15.32 2.26
CA ALA A 69 14.82 -14.55 2.39
C ALA A 69 15.46 -14.68 3.79
N GLY A 70 14.64 -14.85 4.83
CA GLY A 70 15.11 -15.11 6.19
C GLY A 70 15.75 -16.49 6.38
N GLU A 71 15.35 -17.47 5.57
CA GLU A 71 15.94 -18.83 5.58
C GLU A 71 17.34 -18.90 4.94
N GLN A 72 17.79 -17.86 4.24
CA GLN A 72 19.10 -17.78 3.59
C GLN A 72 20.11 -16.93 4.38
N GLY A 73 19.75 -16.47 5.59
CA GLY A 73 20.59 -15.68 6.51
C GLY A 73 21.23 -16.50 7.62
#